data_AF-A0A3P8M2M3-F1
#
_entry.id   AF-A0A3P8M2M3-F1
#
_cell.length_a   1.000
_cell.length_b   1.000
_cell.length_c   1.000
_cell.angle_alpha   90.00
_cell.angle_beta   90.00
_cell.angle_gamma   90.00
#
_symmetry.space_group_name_H-M   'P 1'
#
loop_
_entity.id
_entity.type
_entity.pdbx_description
1 polymer ?
#
loop_
_entity_poly.entity_id
_entity_poly.type
_entity_poly.pdbx_seq_one_letter_code
_entity_poly.pdbx_strand_id
1 'polypeptide(L)'
;MPGIAGRTIPRLSMAATSCRSTANASYWLAFVATCSCHDGFTLRDISALYPAQRPTFGELLEPTVDAKFILTPVLWKYLYRYARKHQALGNGFGYGLVDPCNPHSVARTLSARYYKDGAEILIDRGWDRPLGEKDFDDPQNQQRRPAPAHAP
;
A
#
# COMPACT_ATOMS: atom_id res chain seq x y z
N MET A 1 -28.60 -10.96 48.02
CA MET A 1 -27.94 -11.58 46.86
C MET A 1 -28.51 -10.99 45.58
N PRO A 2 -27.94 -9.92 44.99
CA PRO A 2 -28.30 -9.49 43.64
C PRO A 2 -27.22 -9.96 42.65
N GLY A 3 -27.66 -10.71 41.62
CA GLY A 3 -26.83 -11.21 40.53
C GLY A 3 -26.46 -10.10 39.54
N ILE A 4 -25.18 -10.07 39.15
CA ILE A 4 -24.64 -9.13 38.17
C ILE A 4 -24.87 -9.72 36.78
N ALA A 5 -25.73 -9.06 36.00
CA ALA A 5 -25.98 -9.36 34.61
C ALA A 5 -24.68 -9.23 33.78
N GLY A 6 -24.33 -10.30 33.06
CA GLY A 6 -23.21 -10.35 32.15
C GLY A 6 -23.37 -9.34 31.01
N ARG A 7 -22.54 -8.30 31.01
CA ARG A 7 -22.35 -7.46 29.83
C ARG A 7 -21.50 -8.23 28.83
N THR A 8 -22.12 -8.73 27.78
CA THR A 8 -21.44 -9.16 26.56
C THR A 8 -20.66 -7.98 25.99
N ILE A 9 -19.33 -8.07 26.08
CA ILE A 9 -18.41 -7.16 25.40
C ILE A 9 -18.59 -7.42 23.90
N PRO A 10 -18.96 -6.41 23.09
CA PRO A 10 -19.06 -6.59 21.65
C PRO A 10 -17.67 -6.96 21.14
N ARG A 11 -17.58 -8.16 20.55
CA ARG A 11 -16.41 -8.68 19.86
C ARG A 11 -16.10 -7.69 18.73
N LEU A 12 -15.13 -6.79 18.95
CA LEU A 12 -14.57 -6.00 17.85
C LEU A 12 -13.94 -6.99 16.87
N SER A 13 -14.67 -7.29 15.81
CA SER A 13 -14.12 -7.90 14.61
C SER A 13 -13.25 -6.84 13.92
N MET A 14 -12.04 -6.62 14.43
CA MET A 14 -11.00 -6.02 13.62
C MET A 14 -10.63 -7.05 12.55
N ALA A 15 -11.28 -6.95 11.39
CA ALA A 15 -10.70 -7.46 10.16
C ALA A 15 -9.44 -6.62 9.90
N ALA A 16 -8.34 -7.00 10.55
CA ALA A 16 -7.01 -6.52 10.22
C ALA A 16 -6.65 -7.16 8.88
N THR A 17 -7.17 -6.58 7.80
CA THR A 17 -6.71 -6.91 6.46
C THR A 17 -5.25 -6.47 6.41
N SER A 18 -4.35 -7.44 6.57
CA SER A 18 -2.92 -7.25 6.39
C SER A 18 -2.69 -6.88 4.93
N CYS A 19 -2.71 -5.57 4.65
CA CYS A 19 -2.43 -5.03 3.34
C CYS A 19 -0.96 -5.24 3.02
N ARG A 20 -0.62 -5.67 1.81
CA ARG A 20 0.79 -5.82 1.35
C ARG A 20 1.39 -4.46 1.00
N SER A 21 1.49 -3.62 2.02
CA SER A 21 2.20 -2.35 2.01
C SER A 21 3.17 -2.31 3.19
N THR A 22 4.34 -1.71 3.00
CA THR A 22 5.28 -1.45 4.09
C THR A 22 4.69 -0.37 5.00
N ALA A 23 3.90 -0.72 6.02
CA ALA A 23 3.37 0.25 6.99
C ALA A 23 3.80 -0.15 8.41
N ASN A 24 4.56 0.72 9.06
CA ASN A 24 4.90 0.59 10.47
C ASN A 24 4.15 1.67 11.26
N ALA A 25 3.48 1.27 12.33
CA ALA A 25 2.81 2.19 13.25
C ALA A 25 3.17 1.83 14.69
N SER A 26 3.37 2.85 15.51
CA SER A 26 3.57 2.69 16.96
C SER A 26 2.22 2.75 17.66
N TYR A 27 1.93 1.76 18.48
CA TYR A 27 0.70 1.69 19.27
C TYR A 27 1.02 1.84 20.75
N TRP A 28 0.31 2.76 21.41
CA TRP A 28 0.34 2.93 22.86
C TRP A 28 -1.00 2.48 23.42
N LEU A 29 -0.96 1.50 24.32
CA LEU A 29 -2.14 1.00 25.04
C LEU A 29 -1.96 1.31 26.52
N ALA A 30 -2.95 2.00 27.09
CA ALA A 30 -2.98 2.34 28.50
C ALA A 30 -4.18 1.66 29.16
N PHE A 31 -3.94 1.02 30.31
CA PHE A 31 -4.98 0.46 31.16
C PHE A 31 -5.25 1.43 32.32
N VAL A 32 -6.51 1.55 32.72
CA VAL A 32 -6.87 2.35 33.92
C VAL A 32 -6.28 1.64 35.14
N ALA A 33 -5.51 2.36 35.96
CA ALA A 33 -4.74 1.81 37.08
C ALA A 33 -5.57 1.05 38.13
N THR A 34 -6.87 1.35 38.24
CA THR A 34 -7.80 0.64 39.14
C THR A 34 -8.32 -0.68 38.57
N CYS A 35 -7.97 -1.02 37.34
CA CYS A 35 -8.40 -2.22 36.65
C CYS A 35 -7.23 -3.21 36.57
N SER A 36 -7.32 -4.32 37.29
CA SER A 36 -6.35 -5.42 37.27
C SER A 36 -6.48 -6.29 36.00
N CYS A 37 -6.66 -5.68 34.84
CA CYS A 37 -6.93 -6.37 33.56
C CYS A 37 -5.71 -6.42 32.63
N HIS A 38 -4.53 -6.10 33.13
CA HIS A 38 -3.29 -6.02 32.36
C HIS A 38 -2.40 -7.27 32.51
N ASP A 39 -2.76 -8.21 33.40
CA ASP A 39 -1.96 -9.42 33.63
C ASP A 39 -1.86 -10.27 32.35
N GLY A 40 -0.64 -10.42 31.85
CA GLY A 40 -0.33 -11.18 30.63
C GLY A 40 -0.58 -10.44 29.31
N PHE A 41 -1.02 -9.19 29.32
CA PHE A 41 -1.22 -8.43 28.07
C PHE A 41 0.13 -8.03 27.45
N THR A 42 0.38 -8.46 26.22
CA THR A 42 1.58 -8.10 25.45
C THR A 42 1.28 -7.95 23.97
N LEU A 43 1.92 -6.97 23.32
CA LEU A 43 1.87 -6.82 21.86
C LEU A 43 2.80 -7.80 21.13
N ARG A 44 3.64 -8.57 21.84
CA ARG A 44 4.54 -9.57 21.24
C ARG A 44 3.77 -10.69 20.53
N ASP A 45 2.56 -10.99 21.01
CA ASP A 45 1.74 -12.09 20.49
C ASP A 45 0.84 -11.69 19.31
N ILE A 46 0.93 -10.43 18.84
CA ILE A 46 0.10 -9.95 17.72
C ILE A 46 0.36 -10.72 16.41
N SER A 47 1.56 -11.30 16.26
CA SER A 47 1.91 -12.14 15.12
C SER A 47 1.05 -13.39 15.01
N ALA A 48 0.56 -13.91 16.14
CA ALA A 48 -0.37 -15.05 16.19
C ALA A 48 -1.76 -14.69 15.64
N LEU A 49 -2.09 -13.39 15.53
CA LEU A 49 -3.34 -12.90 14.96
C LEU A 49 -3.25 -12.63 13.45
N TYR A 50 -2.09 -12.86 12.82
CA TYR A 50 -1.97 -12.70 11.37
C TYR A 50 -2.79 -13.77 10.64
N PRO A 51 -3.45 -13.40 9.53
CA PRO A 51 -4.18 -14.37 8.74
C PRO A 51 -3.21 -15.39 8.15
N ALA A 52 -3.65 -16.66 8.07
CA ALA A 52 -2.86 -17.75 7.48
C ALA A 52 -2.48 -17.46 6.01
N GLN A 53 -3.37 -16.78 5.29
CA GLN A 53 -3.11 -16.29 3.94
C GLN A 53 -3.32 -14.78 3.90
N ARG A 54 -2.27 -14.04 3.50
CA ARG A 54 -2.38 -12.62 3.21
C ARG A 54 -2.91 -12.46 1.79
N PRO A 55 -3.93 -11.63 1.54
CA PRO A 55 -4.41 -11.40 0.18
C PRO A 55 -3.26 -10.86 -0.68
N THR A 56 -3.20 -11.29 -1.94
CA THR A 56 -2.19 -10.77 -2.88
C THR A 56 -2.52 -9.33 -3.27
N PHE A 57 -1.54 -8.59 -3.81
CA PHE A 57 -1.80 -7.22 -4.24
C PHE A 57 -2.82 -7.19 -5.39
N GLY A 58 -2.75 -8.14 -6.33
CA GLY A 58 -3.71 -8.27 -7.43
C GLY A 58 -5.14 -8.54 -6.98
N GLU A 59 -5.35 -9.30 -5.90
CA GLU A 59 -6.68 -9.55 -5.32
C GLU A 59 -7.35 -8.28 -4.76
N LEU A 60 -6.57 -7.25 -4.44
CA LEU A 60 -7.07 -5.98 -3.94
C LEU A 60 -7.44 -5.00 -5.06
N LEU A 61 -7.06 -5.28 -6.30
CA LEU A 61 -7.26 -4.38 -7.43
C LEU A 61 -8.59 -4.65 -8.13
N GLU A 62 -9.24 -3.58 -8.57
CA GLU A 62 -10.39 -3.69 -9.47
C GLU A 62 -9.92 -4.13 -10.87
N PRO A 63 -10.63 -5.08 -11.52
CA PRO A 63 -10.21 -5.59 -12.81
C PRO A 63 -10.36 -4.57 -13.94
N THR A 64 -11.27 -3.60 -13.79
CA THR A 64 -11.52 -2.54 -14.78
C THR A 64 -11.19 -1.20 -14.17
N VAL A 65 -10.18 -0.51 -14.72
CA VAL A 65 -9.76 0.82 -14.26
C VAL A 65 -10.14 1.85 -15.33
N ASP A 66 -10.81 2.92 -14.90
CA ASP A 66 -11.15 4.05 -15.75
C ASP A 66 -9.87 4.74 -16.28
N ALA A 67 -9.88 5.12 -17.55
CA ALA A 67 -8.77 5.79 -18.22
C ALA A 67 -8.34 7.09 -17.52
N LYS A 68 -9.24 7.74 -16.77
CA LYS A 68 -8.91 8.95 -15.98
C LYS A 68 -7.84 8.72 -14.91
N PHE A 69 -7.65 7.47 -14.48
CA PHE A 69 -6.65 7.09 -13.48
C PHE A 69 -5.31 6.74 -14.11
N ILE A 70 -5.22 6.63 -15.43
CA ILE A 70 -3.93 6.43 -16.10
C ILE A 70 -3.12 7.73 -16.00
N LEU A 71 -1.87 7.64 -15.54
CA LEU A 71 -1.01 8.82 -15.40
C LEU A 71 -0.90 9.56 -16.72
N THR A 72 -1.06 10.89 -16.72
CA THR A 72 -0.87 11.72 -17.92
C THR A 72 0.55 11.61 -18.48
N PRO A 73 0.80 11.87 -19.79
CA PRO A 73 2.12 11.67 -20.37
C PRO A 73 3.16 12.56 -19.69
N VAL A 74 2.75 13.80 -19.36
CA VAL A 74 3.59 14.79 -18.67
C VAL A 74 3.95 14.32 -17.26
N LEU A 75 2.96 13.83 -16.49
CA LEU A 75 3.22 13.36 -15.13
C LEU A 75 4.11 12.13 -15.11
N TRP A 76 3.88 11.16 -16.00
CA TRP A 76 4.74 9.99 -16.12
C TRP A 76 6.17 10.38 -16.51
N LYS A 77 6.34 11.27 -17.48
CA LYS A 77 7.65 11.80 -17.89
C LYS A 77 8.39 12.47 -16.74
N TYR A 78 7.67 13.25 -15.95
CA TYR A 78 8.21 13.89 -14.76
C TYR A 78 8.69 12.85 -13.73
N LEU A 79 7.82 11.92 -13.32
CA LEU A 79 8.15 10.88 -12.33
C LEU A 79 9.31 9.98 -12.78
N TYR A 80 9.32 9.61 -14.06
CA TYR A 80 10.37 8.78 -14.64
C TYR A 80 11.74 9.46 -14.58
N ARG A 81 11.82 10.72 -15.04
CA ARG A 81 13.05 11.52 -14.99
C ARG A 81 13.49 11.83 -13.56
N TYR A 82 12.53 12.10 -12.67
CA TYR A 82 12.81 12.36 -11.26
C TYR A 82 13.45 11.15 -10.58
N ALA A 83 12.88 9.95 -10.77
CA ALA A 83 13.46 8.71 -10.26
C ALA A 83 14.87 8.45 -10.81
N ARG A 84 15.08 8.62 -12.13
CA ARG A 84 16.41 8.47 -12.75
C ARG A 84 17.45 9.42 -12.17
N LYS A 85 17.09 10.70 -12.02
CA LYS A 85 17.98 11.72 -11.43
C LYS A 85 18.39 11.35 -10.01
N HIS A 86 17.44 10.93 -9.17
CA HIS A 86 17.71 10.61 -7.78
C HIS A 86 18.43 9.27 -7.59
N GLN A 87 18.15 8.28 -8.45
CA GLN A 87 18.88 7.03 -8.50
C GLN A 87 20.36 7.24 -8.86
N ALA A 88 20.65 8.11 -9.83
CA ALA A 88 22.04 8.47 -10.19
C ALA A 88 22.80 9.15 -9.04
N LEU A 89 22.08 9.83 -8.14
CA LEU A 89 22.64 10.44 -6.92
C LEU A 89 22.75 9.47 -5.75
N GLY A 90 22.38 8.19 -5.92
CA GLY A 90 22.38 7.18 -4.85
C GLY A 90 21.25 7.36 -3.83
N ASN A 91 20.24 8.17 -4.13
CA ASN A 91 19.11 8.42 -3.24
C ASN A 91 17.94 7.47 -3.56
N GLY A 92 17.23 7.00 -2.54
CA GLY A 92 16.04 6.14 -2.67
C GLY A 92 14.74 6.85 -3.08
N PHE A 93 14.82 8.03 -3.72
CA PHE A 93 13.65 8.79 -4.17
C PHE A 93 13.20 8.37 -5.57
N GLY A 94 11.89 8.34 -5.80
CA GLY A 94 11.30 7.94 -7.07
C GLY A 94 9.86 7.46 -6.91
N TYR A 95 9.36 6.77 -7.93
CA TYR A 95 8.06 6.11 -7.92
C TYR A 95 8.18 4.63 -7.51
N GLY A 96 7.09 4.02 -7.04
CA GLY A 96 7.03 2.63 -6.65
C GLY A 96 6.17 1.89 -7.66
N LEU A 97 6.81 1.08 -8.50
CA LEU A 97 6.11 0.30 -9.51
C LEU A 97 5.78 -1.08 -8.94
N VAL A 98 4.51 -1.46 -9.00
CA VAL A 98 3.98 -2.71 -8.47
C VAL A 98 3.47 -3.54 -9.64
N ASP A 99 4.01 -4.74 -9.78
CA ASP A 99 3.50 -5.73 -10.73
C ASP A 99 2.32 -6.48 -10.11
N PRO A 100 1.09 -6.33 -10.62
CA PRO A 100 -0.08 -7.01 -10.08
C PRO A 100 -0.07 -8.53 -10.33
N CYS A 101 0.69 -9.01 -11.33
CA CYS A 101 0.79 -10.43 -11.66
C CYS A 101 1.74 -11.19 -10.71
N ASN A 102 2.61 -10.46 -10.00
CA ASN A 102 3.53 -11.05 -9.04
C ASN A 102 2.88 -11.17 -7.64
N PRO A 103 2.64 -12.40 -7.14
CA PRO A 103 1.98 -12.63 -5.85
C PRO A 103 2.82 -12.18 -4.63
N HIS A 104 4.12 -11.95 -4.84
CA HIS A 104 5.04 -11.47 -3.82
C HIS A 104 5.24 -9.95 -3.85
N SER A 105 4.57 -9.23 -4.75
CA SER A 105 4.61 -7.78 -4.82
C SER A 105 4.17 -7.15 -3.49
N VAL A 106 4.97 -6.21 -3.00
CA VAL A 106 4.68 -5.39 -1.83
C VAL A 106 4.79 -3.93 -2.23
N ALA A 107 3.75 -3.17 -1.96
CA ALA A 107 3.73 -1.73 -2.25
C ALA A 107 4.46 -0.93 -1.16
N ARG A 108 4.87 0.29 -1.51
CA ARG A 108 5.39 1.25 -0.52
C ARG A 108 4.28 1.73 0.41
N THR A 109 4.66 2.41 1.49
CA THR A 109 3.71 3.04 2.41
C THR A 109 2.85 4.05 1.66
N LEU A 110 1.53 3.95 1.80
CA LEU A 110 0.62 5.03 1.41
C LEU A 110 0.86 6.23 2.33
N SER A 111 1.42 7.29 1.78
CA SER A 111 1.71 8.51 2.53
C SER A 111 0.52 9.47 2.47
N ALA A 112 0.47 10.44 3.39
CA ALA A 112 -0.50 11.54 3.32
C ALA A 112 -0.36 12.40 2.04
N ARG A 113 0.73 12.25 1.28
CA ARG A 113 0.97 12.94 0.01
C ARG A 113 0.37 12.22 -1.19
N TYR A 114 -0.05 10.97 -1.04
CA TYR A 114 -0.47 10.10 -2.14
C TYR A 114 -1.50 10.75 -3.10
N TYR A 115 -2.40 11.59 -2.59
CA TYR A 115 -3.39 12.32 -3.39
C TYR A 115 -2.80 13.25 -4.48
N LYS A 116 -1.52 13.63 -4.37
CA LYS A 116 -0.89 14.59 -5.30
C LYS A 116 -0.51 13.94 -6.62
N ASP A 117 0.37 12.95 -6.55
CA ASP A 117 1.01 12.34 -7.71
C ASP A 117 0.89 10.81 -7.71
N GLY A 118 0.39 10.20 -6.62
CA GLY A 118 0.25 8.75 -6.47
C GLY A 118 1.56 7.98 -6.59
N ALA A 119 2.71 8.66 -6.50
CA ALA A 119 4.00 8.10 -6.92
C ALA A 119 4.45 6.94 -6.03
N GLU A 120 3.97 6.86 -4.78
CA GLU A 120 4.29 5.78 -3.85
C GLU A 120 3.90 4.40 -4.41
N ILE A 121 2.76 4.31 -5.10
CA ILE A 121 2.19 3.05 -5.59
C ILE A 121 1.58 3.25 -6.99
N LEU A 122 2.33 2.84 -8.00
CA LEU A 122 1.92 2.79 -9.39
C LEU A 122 1.80 1.33 -9.84
N ILE A 123 0.70 0.97 -10.46
CA ILE A 123 0.44 -0.34 -11.04
C ILE A 123 1.07 -0.39 -12.43
N ASP A 124 1.93 -1.38 -12.64
CA ASP A 124 2.48 -1.65 -13.96
C ASP A 124 1.38 -2.18 -14.89
N ARG A 125 1.35 -1.61 -16.10
CA ARG A 125 0.43 -1.97 -17.19
C ARG A 125 1.18 -2.52 -18.40
N GLY A 126 2.42 -3.00 -18.18
CA GLY A 126 3.30 -3.56 -19.19
C GLY A 126 4.25 -2.53 -19.80
N TRP A 127 4.67 -1.53 -19.02
CA TRP A 127 5.59 -0.50 -19.51
C TRP A 127 6.94 -1.10 -19.92
N ASP A 128 7.33 -0.90 -21.18
CA ASP A 128 8.61 -1.39 -21.68
C ASP A 128 9.71 -0.38 -21.29
N ARG A 129 10.52 -0.76 -20.29
CA ARG A 129 11.61 0.08 -19.77
C ARG A 129 12.71 0.32 -20.81
N PRO A 130 13.29 -0.71 -21.47
CA PRO A 130 14.25 -0.51 -22.56
C PRO A 130 13.75 0.44 -23.66
N LEU A 131 12.49 0.27 -24.10
CA LEU A 131 11.90 1.15 -25.11
C LEU A 131 11.76 2.58 -24.59
N GLY A 132 11.27 2.76 -23.35
CA GLY A 132 11.12 4.08 -22.73
C GLY A 132 12.44 4.82 -22.48
N GLU A 133 13.56 4.10 -22.32
CA GLU A 133 14.89 4.71 -22.24
C GLU A 133 15.41 5.18 -23.60
N LYS A 134 15.05 4.48 -24.68
CA LYS A 134 15.45 4.79 -26.05
C LYS A 134 14.57 5.88 -26.67
N ASP A 135 13.26 5.72 -26.56
CA ASP A 135 12.23 6.64 -27.03
C ASP A 135 11.10 6.71 -26.01
N PHE A 136 11.15 7.73 -25.15
CA PHE A 136 10.15 7.91 -24.10
C PHE A 136 8.76 8.20 -24.67
N ASP A 137 8.68 8.92 -25.78
CA ASP A 137 7.41 9.42 -26.33
C ASP A 137 6.79 8.43 -27.34
N ASP A 138 7.30 7.19 -27.41
CA ASP A 138 6.77 6.12 -28.27
C ASP A 138 5.25 5.91 -28.08
N PRO A 139 4.43 6.03 -29.15
CA PRO A 139 2.97 5.97 -29.03
C PRO A 139 2.41 4.67 -28.46
N GLN A 140 3.08 3.53 -28.68
CA GLN A 140 2.62 2.23 -28.20
C GLN A 140 2.95 2.06 -26.71
N ASN A 141 4.15 2.44 -26.29
CA ASN A 141 4.57 2.38 -24.91
C ASN A 141 3.79 3.37 -24.03
N GLN A 142 3.46 4.55 -24.58
CA GLN A 142 2.61 5.55 -23.92
C GLN A 142 1.20 5.03 -23.60
N GLN A 143 0.70 3.99 -24.27
CA GLN A 143 -0.58 3.35 -23.91
C GLN A 143 -0.46 2.49 -22.65
N ARG A 144 0.75 1.98 -22.38
CA ARG A 144 1.10 1.10 -21.25
C ARG A 144 1.60 1.88 -20.02
N ARG A 145 1.34 3.19 -19.97
CA ARG A 145 1.67 4.03 -18.82
C ARG A 145 1.06 3.46 -17.54
N PRO A 146 1.79 3.52 -16.41
CA PRO A 146 1.26 3.10 -15.11
C PRO A 146 0.05 3.91 -14.67
N ALA A 147 -0.72 3.35 -13.74
CA ALA A 147 -1.84 4.00 -13.08
C ALA A 147 -1.68 3.88 -11.54
N PRO A 148 -2.12 4.84 -10.71
CA PRO A 148 -2.14 4.68 -9.26
C PRO A 148 -3.02 3.50 -8.84
N ALA A 149 -2.68 2.83 -7.73
CA ALA A 149 -3.40 1.66 -7.22
C ALA A 149 -4.84 1.94 -6.77
N HIS A 150 -5.05 3.15 -6.30
CA HIS A 150 -6.35 3.67 -5.87
C HIS A 150 -6.41 5.13 -6.24
N ALA A 151 -7.59 5.58 -6.64
CA ALA A 151 -7.87 6.98 -6.84
C ALA A 151 -8.89 7.44 -5.80
N PRO A 152 -8.78 8.68 -5.29
CA PRO A 152 -9.71 9.23 -4.31
C PRO A 152 -11.14 9.32 -4.87
#